data_AF-A0A1M7ZFH1-F1
#
_entry.id   AF-A0A1M7ZFH1-F1
#
_cell.length_a   1.000
_cell.length_b   1.000
_cell.length_c   1.000
_cell.angle_alpha   90.00
_cell.angle_beta   90.00
_cell.angle_gamma   90.00
#
_symmetry.space_group_name_H-M   'P 1'
#
loop_
_entity.id
_entity.type
_entity.pdbx_description
1 polymer ?
#
loop_
_entity_poly.entity_id
_entity_poly.type
_entity_poly.pdbx_seq_one_letter_code
_entity_poly.pdbx_strand_id
1 'polypeptide(L)'
;MTVRLRGHHLLCLLTFSGHGYTPGFTRNMERIARRLAAGEEAEMVEGPDDICVALVDELGPGDAHCTLCHVGERDRKAIAAVSERVGHPLAPPGRITFDHDTLARLRAAFFDGTIRAACEDCEWSAFCTAIAANGFAGTRLAAPRKAAAARSAALPPAAISAAGVAVRMPEEE
;
A
#
# COMPACT_ATOMS: atom_id res chain seq x y z
N MET A 1 0.56 5.30 14.30
CA MET A 1 1.85 4.57 14.33
C MET A 1 2.39 4.54 12.92
N THR A 2 3.68 4.25 12.75
CA THR A 2 4.36 4.22 11.44
C THR A 2 4.80 2.79 11.16
N VAL A 3 4.78 2.35 9.90
CA VAL A 3 5.40 1.09 9.47
C VAL A 3 6.89 1.32 9.25
N ARG A 4 7.76 0.51 9.84
CA ARG A 4 9.20 0.56 9.57
C ARG A 4 9.51 -0.33 8.37
N LEU A 5 10.13 0.21 7.34
CA LEU A 5 10.50 -0.55 6.13
C LEU A 5 11.95 -0.32 5.75
N ARG A 6 12.62 -1.36 5.28
CA ARG A 6 13.92 -1.24 4.61
C ARG A 6 13.74 -1.08 3.11
N GLY A 7 14.77 -0.55 2.46
CA GLY A 7 14.73 -0.14 1.05
C GLY A 7 14.19 -1.20 0.10
N HIS A 8 14.70 -2.42 0.15
CA HIS A 8 14.27 -3.43 -0.82
C HIS A 8 12.83 -3.94 -0.56
N HIS A 9 12.39 -3.99 0.70
CA HIS A 9 11.03 -4.38 1.04
C HIS A 9 9.98 -3.37 0.57
N LEU A 10 10.33 -2.08 0.50
CA LEU A 10 9.52 -1.08 -0.19
C LEU A 10 9.24 -1.50 -1.65
N LEU A 11 10.26 -1.97 -2.38
CA LEU A 11 10.08 -2.47 -3.74
C LEU A 11 9.27 -3.78 -3.76
N CYS A 12 9.53 -4.71 -2.86
CA CYS A 12 8.78 -5.98 -2.77
C CYS A 12 7.28 -5.76 -2.57
N LEU A 13 6.89 -4.75 -1.79
CA LEU A 13 5.48 -4.42 -1.56
C LEU A 13 4.74 -3.96 -2.82
N LEU A 14 5.44 -3.37 -3.80
CA LEU A 14 4.83 -2.92 -5.06
C LEU A 14 4.20 -4.08 -5.85
N THR A 15 4.81 -5.28 -5.75
CA THR A 15 4.44 -6.51 -6.46
C THR A 15 3.96 -7.62 -5.53
N PHE A 16 3.79 -7.38 -4.23
CA PHE A 16 3.38 -8.44 -3.31
C PHE A 16 1.96 -8.92 -3.59
N SER A 17 1.79 -10.20 -3.94
CA SER A 17 0.50 -10.82 -4.33
C SER A 17 -0.01 -11.89 -3.36
N GLY A 18 0.65 -12.06 -2.20
CA GLY A 18 0.31 -13.11 -1.22
C GLY A 18 1.22 -14.34 -1.28
N HIS A 19 2.44 -14.20 -1.81
CA HIS A 19 3.47 -15.23 -1.82
C HIS A 19 4.71 -14.71 -1.09
N GLY A 20 5.37 -15.58 -0.33
CA GLY A 20 6.56 -15.24 0.44
C GLY A 20 7.30 -16.49 0.92
N TYR A 21 8.40 -16.29 1.64
CA TYR A 21 9.32 -17.37 2.04
C TYR A 21 8.67 -18.41 2.96
N THR A 22 7.82 -17.95 3.87
CA THR A 22 7.11 -18.80 4.82
C THR A 22 5.67 -18.33 5.00
N PRO A 23 4.79 -19.18 5.57
CA PRO A 23 3.43 -18.76 5.89
C PRO A 23 3.37 -17.56 6.84
N GLY A 24 4.21 -17.48 7.88
CA GLY A 24 4.21 -16.32 8.79
C GLY A 24 4.73 -15.05 8.15
N PHE A 25 5.81 -15.14 7.38
CA PHE A 25 6.30 -14.01 6.59
C PHE A 25 5.21 -13.48 5.65
N THR A 26 4.51 -14.38 4.95
CA THR A 26 3.43 -14.01 4.03
C THR A 26 2.28 -13.32 4.77
N ARG A 27 1.80 -13.88 5.88
CA ARG A 27 0.74 -13.25 6.70
C ARG A 27 1.17 -11.88 7.24
N ASN A 28 2.44 -11.73 7.62
CA ASN A 28 2.96 -10.46 8.10
C ASN A 28 3.04 -9.40 7.00
N MET A 29 3.53 -9.76 5.81
CA MET A 29 3.50 -8.88 4.63
C MET A 29 2.08 -8.47 4.27
N GLU A 30 1.09 -9.37 4.33
CA GLU A 30 -0.32 -9.01 4.12
C GLU A 30 -0.82 -7.98 5.12
N ARG A 31 -0.51 -8.16 6.41
CA ARG A 31 -0.88 -7.20 7.46
C ARG A 31 -0.27 -5.83 7.20
N ILE A 32 1.00 -5.79 6.79
CA ILE A 32 1.73 -4.55 6.51
C ILE A 32 1.19 -3.88 5.25
N ALA A 33 0.93 -4.63 4.17
CA ALA A 33 0.31 -4.10 2.97
C ALA A 33 -1.06 -3.47 3.27
N ARG A 34 -1.89 -4.09 4.13
CA ARG A 34 -3.18 -3.52 4.57
C ARG A 34 -3.03 -2.22 5.34
N ARG A 35 -2.05 -2.12 6.24
CA ARG A 35 -1.75 -0.89 7.01
C ARG A 35 -1.37 0.26 6.09
N LEU A 36 -0.42 0.02 5.19
CA LEU A 36 0.04 1.00 4.20
C LEU A 36 -1.10 1.42 3.26
N ALA A 37 -1.92 0.45 2.81
CA ALA A 37 -3.10 0.73 1.99
C ALA A 37 -4.19 1.53 2.73
N ALA A 38 -4.23 1.49 4.06
CA ALA A 38 -5.09 2.34 4.88
C ALA A 38 -4.55 3.77 5.06
N GLY A 39 -3.39 4.09 4.47
CA GLY A 39 -2.75 5.40 4.54
C GLY A 39 -1.75 5.53 5.68
N GLU A 40 -1.38 4.44 6.35
CA GLU A 40 -0.27 4.47 7.31
C GLU A 40 1.05 4.77 6.58
N GLU A 41 1.83 5.69 7.11
CA GLU A 41 3.11 6.08 6.53
C GLU A 41 4.18 5.00 6.78
N ALA A 42 5.11 4.88 5.84
CA ALA A 42 6.33 4.09 6.02
C ALA A 42 7.52 5.00 6.36
N GLU A 43 8.28 4.62 7.39
CA GLU A 43 9.58 5.20 7.73
C GLU A 43 10.70 4.25 7.32
N MET A 44 11.66 4.79 6.58
CA MET A 44 12.81 4.04 6.10
C MET A 44 13.80 3.79 7.24
N VAL A 45 14.21 2.54 7.38
CA VAL A 45 15.17 2.10 8.40
C VAL A 45 16.33 1.33 7.77
N GLU A 46 17.45 1.33 8.49
CA GLU A 46 18.58 0.44 8.18
C GLU A 46 18.37 -0.92 8.85
N GLY A 47 18.74 -1.99 8.14
CA GLY A 47 18.68 -3.36 8.67
C GLY A 47 17.27 -3.99 8.61
N PRO A 48 17.03 -5.04 9.43
CA PRO A 48 15.74 -5.71 9.50
C PRO A 48 14.59 -4.76 9.86
N ASP A 49 13.44 -4.94 9.23
CA ASP A 49 12.28 -4.06 9.35
C ASP A 49 11.04 -4.80 9.90
N ASP A 50 9.87 -4.14 9.90
CA ASP A 50 8.63 -4.73 10.41
C ASP A 50 8.20 -5.99 9.64
N ILE A 51 8.64 -6.17 8.38
CA ILE A 51 8.36 -7.36 7.57
C ILE A 51 9.25 -8.53 8.03
N CYS A 52 10.53 -8.26 8.34
CA CYS A 52 11.52 -9.27 8.75
C CYS A 52 11.15 -10.04 10.02
N VAL A 53 10.43 -9.42 10.98
CA VAL A 53 10.17 -9.98 12.32
C VAL A 53 9.67 -11.42 12.26
N ALA A 54 8.64 -11.67 11.45
CA ALA A 54 8.05 -13.01 11.34
C ALA A 54 9.01 -14.06 10.77
N LEU A 55 9.94 -13.68 9.89
CA LEU A 55 10.92 -14.62 9.34
C LEU A 55 12.01 -14.95 10.36
N VAL A 56 12.46 -13.95 11.11
CA VAL A 56 13.45 -14.13 12.18
C VAL A 56 12.86 -15.00 13.30
N ASP A 57 11.59 -14.80 13.64
CA ASP A 57 10.91 -15.62 14.64
C ASP A 57 10.74 -17.09 14.20
N GLU A 58 10.48 -17.33 12.91
CA GLU A 58 10.25 -18.69 12.39
C GLU A 58 11.54 -19.46 12.06
N LEU A 59 12.56 -18.79 11.53
CA LEU A 59 13.81 -19.43 11.08
C LEU A 59 14.98 -19.23 12.05
N GLY A 60 14.89 -18.28 12.98
CA GLY A 60 16.01 -17.83 13.80
C GLY A 60 16.94 -16.85 13.06
N PRO A 61 17.76 -16.10 13.80
CA PRO A 61 18.57 -15.00 13.25
C PRO A 61 19.72 -15.44 12.33
N GLY A 62 20.13 -16.72 12.38
CA GLY A 62 21.20 -17.28 11.56
C GLY A 62 20.75 -17.75 10.18
N ASP A 63 19.50 -18.20 10.06
CA ASP A 63 18.92 -18.71 8.81
C ASP A 63 18.02 -17.66 8.12
N ALA A 64 17.64 -16.59 8.81
CA ALA A 64 16.94 -15.47 8.22
C ALA A 64 17.87 -14.68 7.28
N HIS A 65 17.64 -14.77 5.97
CA HIS A 65 18.43 -14.06 4.96
C HIS A 65 18.43 -12.53 5.13
N CYS A 66 17.56 -11.97 5.99
CA CYS A 66 17.46 -10.56 6.32
C CYS A 66 18.74 -9.95 6.93
N THR A 67 19.62 -10.77 7.51
CA THR A 67 20.85 -10.34 8.20
C THR A 67 22.11 -10.46 7.33
N LEU A 68 22.00 -11.02 6.12
CA LEU A 68 23.14 -11.23 5.24
C LEU A 68 23.71 -9.91 4.71
N CYS A 69 25.03 -9.83 4.56
CA CYS A 69 25.76 -8.59 4.25
C CYS A 69 25.34 -7.94 2.92
N HIS A 70 24.94 -8.74 1.93
CA HIS A 70 24.53 -8.26 0.60
C HIS A 70 23.16 -7.55 0.62
N VAL A 71 22.36 -7.72 1.67
CA VAL A 71 21.03 -7.11 1.75
C VAL A 71 21.14 -5.59 1.97
N GLY A 72 22.17 -5.13 2.69
CA GLY A 72 22.40 -3.70 2.89
C GLY A 72 22.68 -2.94 1.58
N GLU A 73 23.36 -3.56 0.61
CA GLU A 73 23.54 -2.95 -0.71
C GLU A 73 22.22 -2.89 -1.50
N ARG A 74 21.40 -3.94 -1.43
CA ARG A 74 20.06 -3.92 -2.04
C ARG A 74 19.21 -2.80 -1.48
N ASP A 75 19.27 -2.57 -0.16
CA ASP A 75 18.57 -1.46 0.47
C ASP A 75 19.05 -0.10 -0.03
N ARG A 76 20.36 0.12 -0.08
CA ARG A 76 20.94 1.38 -0.57
C ARG A 76 20.53 1.66 -2.01
N LYS A 77 20.65 0.67 -2.91
CA LYS A 77 20.20 0.77 -4.31
C LYS A 77 18.71 1.12 -4.39
N ALA A 78 17.87 0.45 -3.60
CA ALA A 78 16.43 0.68 -3.60
C ALA A 78 16.06 2.08 -3.08
N ILE A 79 16.63 2.50 -1.94
CA ILE A 79 16.39 3.84 -1.36
C ILE A 79 16.82 4.93 -2.33
N ALA A 80 18.01 4.81 -2.93
CA ALA A 80 18.50 5.80 -3.90
C ALA A 80 17.55 5.92 -5.09
N ALA A 81 17.17 4.79 -5.70
CA ALA A 81 16.30 4.78 -6.86
C ALA A 81 14.89 5.33 -6.54
N VAL A 82 14.30 4.93 -5.41
CA VAL A 82 12.98 5.43 -5.01
C VAL A 82 13.02 6.92 -4.66
N SER A 83 14.07 7.38 -3.95
CA SER A 83 14.24 8.80 -3.60
C SER A 83 14.22 9.70 -4.84
N GLU A 84 14.92 9.29 -5.89
CA GLU A 84 14.93 10.00 -7.17
C GLU A 84 13.53 10.06 -7.78
N ARG A 85 12.75 8.97 -7.71
CA ARG A 85 11.39 8.91 -8.28
C ARG A 85 10.34 9.67 -7.50
N VAL A 86 10.48 9.78 -6.19
CA VAL A 86 9.55 10.58 -5.36
C VAL A 86 9.97 12.04 -5.24
N GLY A 87 11.16 12.40 -5.73
CA GLY A 87 11.65 13.78 -5.77
C GLY A 87 12.15 14.31 -4.44
N HIS A 88 12.36 13.45 -3.45
CA HIS A 88 12.95 13.80 -2.17
C HIS A 88 13.75 12.64 -1.57
N PRO A 89 14.78 12.92 -0.76
CA PRO A 89 15.54 11.87 -0.09
C PRO A 89 14.67 11.02 0.83
N LEU A 90 14.84 9.69 0.76
CA LEU A 90 14.29 8.71 1.68
C LEU A 90 15.36 8.08 2.58
N ALA A 91 16.53 8.71 2.71
CA ALA A 91 17.60 8.26 3.60
C ALA A 91 17.07 8.10 5.04
N PRO A 92 17.38 7.00 5.75
CA PRO A 92 16.88 6.77 7.10
C PRO A 92 17.23 7.93 8.08
N PRO A 93 16.25 8.53 8.79
CA PRO A 93 14.81 8.30 8.67
C PRO A 93 14.18 9.14 7.55
N GLY A 94 13.72 8.47 6.50
CA GLY A 94 12.94 9.07 5.41
C GLY A 94 11.51 8.56 5.47
N ARG A 95 10.53 9.33 5.01
CA ARG A 95 9.10 8.97 5.13
C ARG A 95 8.41 8.96 3.77
N ILE A 96 7.50 8.01 3.57
CA ILE A 96 6.72 7.88 2.33
C ILE A 96 5.31 7.36 2.63
N THR A 97 4.32 7.93 1.92
CA THR A 97 2.95 7.42 1.88
C THR A 97 2.67 6.82 0.52
N PHE A 98 2.00 5.67 0.47
CA PHE A 98 1.61 5.02 -0.79
C PHE A 98 0.26 5.53 -1.29
N ASP A 99 0.14 6.85 -1.46
CA ASP A 99 -1.02 7.44 -2.11
C ASP A 99 -1.13 7.01 -3.60
N HIS A 100 -2.23 7.40 -4.25
CA HIS A 100 -2.48 7.04 -5.64
C HIS A 100 -1.35 7.42 -6.60
N ASP A 101 -0.81 8.63 -6.45
CA ASP A 101 0.15 9.16 -7.40
C ASP A 101 1.54 8.57 -7.13
N THR A 102 1.91 8.44 -5.86
CA THR A 102 3.16 7.82 -5.42
C THR A 102 3.21 6.36 -5.83
N LEU A 103 2.13 5.59 -5.57
CA LEU A 103 2.08 4.19 -5.95
C LEU A 103 2.10 4.00 -7.47
N ALA A 104 1.39 4.85 -8.23
CA ALA A 104 1.41 4.82 -9.70
C ALA A 104 2.81 5.12 -10.26
N ARG A 105 3.48 6.17 -9.77
CA ARG A 105 4.85 6.52 -10.18
C ARG A 105 5.83 5.39 -9.92
N LEU A 106 5.79 4.81 -8.71
CA LEU A 106 6.71 3.73 -8.34
C LEU A 106 6.45 2.46 -9.16
N ARG A 107 5.19 2.13 -9.43
CA ARG A 107 4.83 0.98 -10.28
C ARG A 107 5.26 1.16 -11.72
N ALA A 108 5.07 2.34 -12.30
CA ALA A 108 5.58 2.65 -13.63
C ALA A 108 7.11 2.49 -13.68
N ALA A 109 7.82 3.10 -12.74
CA ALA A 109 9.27 3.00 -12.67
C ALA A 109 9.78 1.56 -12.44
N PHE A 110 9.02 0.75 -11.68
CA PHE A 110 9.30 -0.68 -11.50
C PHE A 110 9.10 -1.47 -12.79
N PHE A 111 8.00 -1.23 -13.51
CA PHE A 111 7.70 -1.85 -14.79
C PHE A 111 8.80 -1.56 -15.82
N ASP A 112 9.23 -0.30 -15.91
CA ASP A 112 10.29 0.15 -16.82
C ASP A 112 11.69 -0.34 -16.39
N GLY A 113 11.82 -1.03 -15.25
CA GLY A 113 13.09 -1.54 -14.74
C GLY A 113 13.98 -0.49 -14.06
N THR A 114 13.57 0.77 -14.08
CA THR A 114 14.41 1.90 -13.65
C THR A 114 14.68 2.00 -12.15
N ILE A 115 13.91 1.28 -11.31
CA ILE A 115 14.18 1.13 -9.87
C ILE A 115 14.56 -0.30 -9.47
N ARG A 116 14.92 -1.16 -10.44
CA ARG A 116 15.13 -2.60 -10.22
C ARG A 116 16.59 -3.02 -10.06
N ALA A 117 17.54 -2.08 -9.94
CA ALA A 117 18.95 -2.40 -9.66
C ALA A 117 19.13 -3.20 -8.35
N ALA A 118 18.25 -3.02 -7.37
CA ALA A 118 18.24 -3.82 -6.13
C ALA A 118 17.74 -5.26 -6.32
N CYS A 119 17.14 -5.57 -7.48
CA CYS A 119 16.48 -6.84 -7.76
C CYS A 119 17.31 -7.78 -8.66
N GLU A 120 18.48 -7.36 -9.13
CA GLU A 120 19.31 -8.10 -10.12
C GLU A 120 19.54 -9.56 -9.70
N ASP A 121 19.93 -9.80 -8.45
CA ASP A 121 20.20 -11.13 -7.90
C ASP A 121 19.06 -11.66 -7.00
N CYS A 122 17.84 -11.14 -7.16
CA CYS A 122 16.69 -11.57 -6.36
C CYS A 122 16.02 -12.80 -6.98
N GLU A 123 15.82 -13.85 -6.19
CA GLU A 123 15.15 -15.09 -6.62
C GLU A 123 13.71 -14.83 -7.13
N TRP A 124 13.04 -13.80 -6.62
CA TRP A 124 11.68 -13.41 -7.01
C TRP A 124 11.63 -12.51 -8.25
N SER A 125 12.77 -12.14 -8.84
CA SER A 125 12.82 -11.12 -9.92
C SER A 125 11.96 -11.51 -11.13
N ALA A 126 11.95 -12.78 -11.54
CA ALA A 126 11.10 -13.26 -12.63
C ALA A 126 9.61 -13.18 -12.29
N PHE A 127 9.24 -13.58 -11.07
CA PHE A 127 7.86 -13.51 -10.57
C PHE A 127 7.35 -12.07 -10.51
N CYS A 128 8.14 -11.16 -9.95
CA CYS A 128 7.81 -9.73 -9.89
C CYS A 128 7.70 -9.10 -11.28
N THR A 129 8.49 -9.57 -12.26
CA THR A 129 8.39 -9.15 -13.67
C THR A 129 7.04 -9.54 -14.26
N ALA A 130 6.57 -10.78 -14.03
CA ALA A 130 5.27 -11.23 -14.49
C ALA A 130 4.12 -10.41 -13.88
N ILE A 131 4.21 -10.06 -12.59
CA ILE A 131 3.22 -9.19 -11.92
C ILE A 131 3.21 -7.79 -12.54
N ALA A 132 4.38 -7.20 -12.77
CA ALA A 132 4.48 -5.89 -13.41
C ALA A 132 3.90 -5.91 -14.84
N ALA A 133 4.19 -6.95 -15.62
CA ALA A 133 3.65 -7.14 -16.96
C ALA A 133 2.11 -7.31 -16.98
N ASN A 134 1.54 -7.86 -15.90
CA ASN A 134 0.10 -7.98 -15.72
C ASN A 134 -0.53 -6.74 -15.04
N GLY A 135 0.10 -5.57 -15.16
CA GLY A 135 -0.43 -4.31 -14.62
C GLY A 135 -0.58 -4.30 -13.10
N PHE A 136 0.24 -5.08 -12.38
CA PHE A 136 0.18 -5.22 -10.92
C PHE A 136 -1.14 -5.80 -10.39
N ALA A 137 -1.89 -6.52 -11.23
CA ALA A 137 -3.12 -7.17 -10.81
C ALA A 137 -2.87 -8.22 -9.70
N GLY A 138 -3.79 -8.29 -8.73
CA GLY A 138 -3.70 -9.21 -7.60
C GLY A 138 -2.72 -8.79 -6.49
N THR A 139 -2.05 -7.65 -6.63
CA THR A 139 -1.19 -7.11 -5.57
C THR A 139 -2.01 -6.65 -4.35
N ARG A 140 -1.43 -6.79 -3.16
CA ARG A 140 -2.11 -6.51 -1.87
C ARG A 140 -1.93 -5.07 -1.39
N LEU A 141 -0.93 -4.37 -1.92
CA LEU A 141 -0.78 -2.93 -1.70
C LEU A 141 -1.65 -2.16 -2.70
N ALA A 142 -2.64 -1.46 -2.18
CA ALA A 142 -3.49 -0.56 -2.95
C ALA A 142 -3.37 0.85 -2.37
N ALA A 143 -3.57 1.87 -3.20
CA ALA A 143 -3.65 3.24 -2.69
C ALA A 143 -4.90 3.39 -1.79
N PRO A 144 -4.83 4.22 -0.73
CA PRO A 144 -5.98 4.51 0.11
C PRO A 144 -7.14 5.03 -0.73
N ARG A 145 -8.35 4.51 -0.50
CA ARG A 145 -9.55 5.04 -1.16
C ARG A 145 -9.65 6.52 -0.81
N LYS A 146 -9.71 7.40 -1.81
CA LYS A 146 -10.12 8.80 -1.58
C LYS A 146 -11.42 8.76 -0.78
N ALA A 147 -11.44 9.36 0.40
CA ALA A 147 -12.67 9.52 1.15
C ALA A 147 -13.67 10.21 0.21
N ALA A 148 -14.78 9.53 -0.10
CA ALA A 148 -15.86 10.18 -0.83
C ALA A 148 -16.25 11.38 0.01
N ALA A 149 -16.03 12.59 -0.50
CA ALA A 149 -16.52 13.80 0.14
C ALA A 149 -18.00 13.57 0.45
N ALA A 150 -18.37 13.59 1.73
CA ALA A 150 -19.72 13.33 2.17
C ALA A 150 -20.65 14.36 1.50
N ARG A 151 -21.32 13.97 0.42
CA ARG A 151 -22.41 14.75 -0.15
C ARG A 151 -23.61 14.58 0.77
N SER A 152 -23.65 15.34 1.86
CA SER A 152 -24.91 15.62 2.54
C SER A 152 -25.63 16.70 1.75
N ALA A 153 -26.38 16.28 0.73
CA ALA A 153 -27.45 17.10 0.16
C ALA A 153 -28.75 16.52 0.71
N ALA A 154 -29.15 16.98 1.89
CA ALA A 154 -30.51 16.81 2.35
C ALA A 154 -31.42 17.61 1.41
N LEU A 155 -32.25 16.88 0.67
CA LEU A 155 -33.34 17.42 -0.13
C LEU A 155 -34.30 18.20 0.79
N PRO A 156 -34.72 19.42 0.46
CA PRO A 156 -35.76 20.08 1.25
C PRO A 156 -37.09 19.33 1.10
N PRO A 157 -37.89 19.18 2.17
CA PRO A 157 -39.20 18.56 2.06
C PRO A 157 -40.14 19.45 1.24
N ALA A 158 -40.90 18.81 0.35
CA ALA A 158 -41.93 19.45 -0.45
C ALA A 158 -43.02 20.07 0.45
N ALA A 159 -43.33 21.34 0.20
CA ALA A 159 -44.45 22.02 0.84
C ALA A 159 -45.78 21.45 0.31
N ILE A 160 -46.54 20.78 1.17
CA ILE A 160 -47.92 20.38 0.88
C ILE A 160 -48.81 21.61 1.09
N SER A 161 -49.34 22.14 -0.02
CA SER A 161 -50.36 23.18 0.00
C SER A 161 -51.72 22.55 0.29
N ALA A 162 -52.32 22.88 1.44
CA ALA A 162 -53.69 22.50 1.78
C ALA A 162 -54.64 23.60 1.26
N ALA A 163 -55.19 23.42 0.06
CA ALA A 163 -56.37 24.15 -0.38
C ALA A 163 -57.61 23.42 0.17
N GLY A 164 -58.30 24.09 1.09
CA GLY A 164 -59.57 23.62 1.64
C GLY A 164 -60.67 23.61 0.58
N VAL A 165 -61.45 22.54 0.57
CA VAL A 165 -62.79 22.53 -0.04
C VAL A 165 -63.75 22.02 1.03
N ALA A 166 -64.55 22.94 1.54
CA ALA A 166 -65.70 22.63 2.37
C ALA A 166 -66.79 22.00 1.49
N VAL A 167 -67.32 20.84 1.89
CA VAL A 167 -68.59 20.32 1.37
C VAL A 167 -69.52 20.05 2.54
N ARG A 168 -70.69 20.67 2.44
CA ARG A 168 -71.83 20.64 3.36
C ARG A 168 -72.43 19.24 3.51
N MET A 169 -72.98 19.02 4.70
CA MET A 169 -73.94 17.98 5.08
C MET A 169 -75.20 17.98 4.21
N PRO A 170 -75.91 16.85 4.16
CA PRO A 170 -77.36 16.85 4.25
C PRO A 170 -77.86 16.17 5.53
N GLU A 171 -79.00 16.68 5.98
CA GLU A 171 -79.85 16.24 7.10
C GLU A 171 -80.62 14.94 6.77
N GLU A 172 -81.42 14.50 7.76
CA GLU A 172 -82.48 13.47 7.76
C GLU A 172 -81.99 12.06 8.17
N GLU A 173 -82.58 11.37 9.15
CA GLU A 173 -83.91 11.40 9.80
C GLU A 173 -83.81 10.84 11.24
#